data_AF-A0A962IJV3-F1
#
_entry.id   AF-A0A962IJV3-F1
#
_cell.length_a   1.000
_cell.length_b   1.000
_cell.length_c   1.000
_cell.angle_alpha   90.00
_cell.angle_beta   90.00
_cell.angle_gamma   90.00
#
_symmetry.space_group_name_H-M   'P 1'
#
loop_
_entity.id
_entity.type
_entity.pdbx_description
1 polymer ?
#
loop_
_entity_poly.entity_id
_entity_poly.type
_entity_poly.pdbx_seq_one_letter_code
_entity_poly.pdbx_strand_id
1 'polypeptide(L)'
;LVEALNRSEFIDRALRQAVSRESGRLEGGLTLLATVGSTAPFVGLFGTVWGIYHALIKIGASGQASLDVVAGPVGEALIMTCFGLGVA
;
A
#
# COMPACT_ATOMS: atom_id res chain seq x y z
N LEU A 1 22.61 -41.85 -29.18
CA LEU A 1 21.62 -40.83 -29.61
C LEU A 1 20.47 -40.70 -28.60
N VAL A 2 19.74 -41.78 -28.30
CA VAL A 2 18.65 -41.80 -27.28
C VAL A 2 19.11 -41.37 -25.88
N GLU A 3 20.29 -41.81 -25.43
CA GLU A 3 20.82 -41.46 -24.11
C GLU A 3 21.23 -39.98 -23.96
N ALA A 4 21.69 -39.37 -25.05
CA ALA A 4 22.01 -37.94 -25.09
C ALA A 4 20.74 -37.07 -25.04
N LEU A 5 19.67 -37.51 -25.72
CA LEU A 5 18.35 -36.86 -25.68
C LEU A 5 17.74 -36.90 -24.28
N ASN A 6 17.83 -38.03 -23.58
CA ASN A 6 17.38 -38.17 -22.19
C ASN A 6 18.14 -37.24 -21.24
N ARG A 7 19.46 -37.06 -21.45
CA ARG A 7 20.28 -36.16 -20.61
C ARG A 7 19.93 -34.69 -20.84
N SER A 8 19.70 -34.27 -22.09
CA SER A 8 19.26 -32.91 -22.39
C SER A 8 17.87 -32.61 -21.83
N GLU A 9 16.94 -33.57 -21.91
CA GLU A 9 15.59 -33.41 -21.36
C GLU A 9 15.61 -33.31 -19.82
N PHE A 10 16.47 -34.09 -19.17
CA PHE A 10 16.69 -34.00 -17.73
C PHE A 10 17.25 -32.64 -17.31
N ILE A 11 18.24 -32.12 -18.04
CA ILE A 11 18.83 -30.80 -17.79
C ILE A 11 17.80 -29.67 -18.02
N ASP A 12 17.01 -29.73 -19.10
CA ASP A 12 15.96 -28.75 -19.38
C ASP A 12 14.90 -28.72 -18.27
N ARG A 13 14.46 -29.89 -17.80
CA ARG A 13 13.53 -29.98 -16.65
C ARG A 13 14.13 -29.42 -15.37
N ALA A 14 15.38 -29.77 -15.06
CA ALA A 14 16.06 -29.27 -13.87
C ALA A 14 16.23 -27.74 -13.91
N LEU A 15 16.57 -27.18 -15.07
CA LEU A 15 16.66 -25.73 -15.28
C LEU A 15 15.30 -25.05 -15.12
N ARG A 16 14.24 -25.58 -15.75
CA ARG A 16 12.87 -25.04 -15.59
C ARG A 16 12.41 -25.06 -14.13
N GLN A 17 12.73 -26.13 -13.40
CA GLN A 17 12.40 -26.23 -11.99
C GLN A 17 13.20 -25.24 -11.13
N ALA A 18 14.48 -25.03 -11.44
CA ALA A 18 15.31 -24.01 -10.77
C ALA A 18 14.78 -22.60 -11.02
N VAL A 19 14.41 -22.28 -12.26
CA VAL A 19 13.79 -20.99 -12.62
C VAL A 19 12.48 -20.79 -11.86
N SER A 20 11.59 -21.79 -11.85
CA SER A 20 10.30 -21.68 -11.16
C SER A 20 10.46 -21.49 -9.64
N ARG A 21 11.43 -22.17 -9.02
CA ARG A 21 11.74 -21.97 -7.59
C ARG A 21 12.22 -20.56 -7.31
N GLU A 22 13.10 -20.05 -8.16
CA GLU A 22 13.65 -18.71 -8.00
C GLU A 22 12.60 -17.62 -8.25
N SER A 23 11.74 -17.79 -9.28
CA SER A 23 10.58 -16.93 -9.50
C SER A 23 9.66 -16.90 -8.27
N GLY A 24 9.34 -18.06 -7.68
CA GLY A 24 8.54 -18.11 -6.46
C GLY A 24 9.20 -17.41 -5.26
N ARG A 25 10.54 -17.42 -5.18
CA ARG A 25 11.28 -16.68 -4.14
C ARG A 25 11.20 -15.17 -4.36
N LEU A 26 11.31 -14.72 -5.62
CA LEU A 26 11.21 -13.31 -6.01
C LEU A 26 9.78 -12.76 -5.86
N GLU A 27 8.76 -13.60 -6.05
CA GLU A 27 7.37 -13.25 -5.77
C GLU A 27 7.06 -13.14 -4.27
N GLY A 28 7.98 -13.62 -3.42
CA GLY A 28 7.90 -13.49 -1.98
C GLY A 28 7.71 -12.05 -1.54
N GLY A 29 6.56 -11.76 -0.92
CA GLY A 29 6.24 -10.43 -0.39
C GLY A 29 5.51 -9.51 -1.37
N LEU A 30 5.41 -9.83 -2.66
CA LEU A 30 4.65 -9.02 -3.63
C LEU A 30 3.17 -8.92 -3.25
N THR A 31 2.58 -10.00 -2.71
CA THR A 31 1.19 -9.98 -2.21
C THR A 31 1.02 -9.00 -1.04
N LEU A 32 2.00 -8.90 -0.15
CA LEU A 32 1.97 -7.94 0.96
C LEU A 32 2.11 -6.52 0.43
N LEU A 33 3.05 -6.25 -0.46
CA LEU A 33 3.19 -4.93 -1.09
C LEU A 33 1.90 -4.53 -1.82
N ALA A 34 1.30 -5.44 -2.58
CA ALA A 34 0.04 -5.18 -3.28
C ALA A 34 -1.10 -4.87 -2.30
N THR A 35 -1.16 -5.57 -1.17
CA THR A 35 -2.19 -5.34 -0.14
C THR A 35 -1.97 -3.99 0.55
N VAL A 36 -0.73 -3.67 0.93
CA VAL A 36 -0.38 -2.41 1.59
C VAL A 36 -0.63 -1.23 0.65
N GLY A 37 -0.15 -1.29 -0.58
CA GLY A 37 -0.36 -0.22 -1.57
C GLY A 37 -1.84 0.01 -1.90
N SER A 38 -2.63 -1.07 -2.00
CA SER A 38 -4.08 -0.97 -2.24
C SER A 38 -4.85 -0.40 -1.03
N THR A 39 -4.40 -0.66 0.19
CA THR A 39 -5.10 -0.22 1.42
C THR A 39 -4.64 1.15 1.92
N ALA A 40 -3.43 1.60 1.59
CA ALA A 40 -2.86 2.86 2.05
C ALA A 40 -3.70 4.13 1.76
N PRO A 41 -4.36 4.28 0.59
CA PRO A 41 -5.22 5.45 0.33
C PRO A 41 -6.38 5.55 1.32
N PHE A 42 -6.93 4.41 1.72
CA PHE A 42 -8.03 4.36 2.68
C PHE A 42 -7.58 4.72 4.10
N VAL A 43 -6.34 4.39 4.47
CA VAL A 43 -5.74 4.83 5.74
C VAL A 43 -5.58 6.36 5.75
N GLY A 44 -5.12 6.96 4.65
CA GLY A 44 -5.03 8.41 4.51
C GLY A 44 -6.40 9.10 4.57
N LEU A 45 -7.38 8.58 3.82
CA LEU A 45 -8.76 9.05 3.85
C LEU A 45 -9.36 8.98 5.25
N PHE A 46 -9.15 7.88 5.97
CA PHE A 46 -9.60 7.74 7.35
C PHE A 46 -9.02 8.84 8.26
N GLY A 47 -7.71 9.13 8.14
CA GLY A 47 -7.07 10.23 8.88
C GLY A 47 -7.74 11.58 8.62
N THR A 48 -8.15 11.85 7.37
CA THR A 48 -8.83 13.11 7.02
C THR A 48 -10.21 13.23 7.66
N VAL A 49 -11.00 12.15 7.62
CA VAL A 49 -12.34 12.11 8.20
C VAL A 49 -12.26 12.30 9.70
N TRP A 50 -11.31 11.62 10.34
CA TRP A 50 -11.06 11.74 11.77
C TRP A 50 -10.64 13.15 12.19
N GLY A 51 -9.70 13.77 11.44
CA GLY A 51 -9.22 15.12 11.72
C GLY A 51 -10.31 16.18 11.58
N ILE A 52 -11.09 16.11 10.49
CA ILE A 52 -12.22 17.03 10.27
C ILE A 52 -13.30 16.81 11.34
N TYR A 53 -13.61 15.56 11.69
CA TYR A 53 -14.57 15.26 12.75
C TYR A 53 -14.18 15.89 14.09
N HIS A 54 -12.90 15.77 14.49
CA HIS A 54 -12.39 16.40 15.71
C HIS A 54 -12.44 17.92 15.65
N ALA A 55 -12.16 18.51 14.49
CA ALA A 55 -12.27 19.95 14.28
C ALA A 55 -13.72 20.43 14.48
N LEU A 56 -14.68 19.72 13.89
CA LEU A 56 -16.10 20.06 13.97
C LEU A 56 -16.64 19.92 15.39
N ILE A 57 -16.20 18.92 16.17
CA ILE A 57 -16.56 18.81 17.60
C ILE A 57 -16.07 20.03 18.38
N LYS A 58 -14.81 20.44 18.18
CA LYS A 58 -14.25 21.62 18.86
C LYS A 58 -14.98 22.91 18.50
N ILE A 59 -15.36 23.07 17.24
CA ILE A 59 -16.14 24.22 16.77
C ILE A 59 -17.54 24.19 17.37
N GLY A 60 -18.20 23.02 17.39
CA GLY A 60 -19.52 22.85 17.99
C GLY A 60 -19.53 23.14 19.51
N ALA A 61 -18.46 22.78 20.21
CA ALA A 61 -18.33 23.06 21.65
C ALA A 61 -17.98 24.52 21.96
N SER A 62 -17.21 25.19 21.10
CA SER A 62 -16.81 26.60 21.29
C SER A 62 -17.83 27.61 20.77
N GLY A 63 -18.73 27.19 19.87
CA GLY A 63 -19.72 28.06 19.22
C GLY A 63 -19.12 29.08 18.24
N GLN A 64 -17.81 29.07 18.01
CA GLN A 64 -17.11 30.00 17.12
C GLN A 64 -16.55 29.24 15.90
N ALA A 65 -17.16 29.47 14.74
CA ALA A 65 -16.68 28.97 13.46
C ALA A 65 -15.93 30.09 12.72
N SER A 66 -14.68 30.37 13.12
CA SER A 66 -13.78 31.24 12.36
C SER A 66 -12.88 30.43 11.44
N LEU A 67 -12.47 31.02 10.32
CA LEU A 67 -11.55 30.43 9.35
C LEU A 67 -10.22 30.05 10.00
N ASP A 68 -9.74 30.84 10.95
CA ASP A 68 -8.52 30.58 11.73
C ASP A 68 -8.60 29.28 12.54
N VAL A 69 -9.80 28.92 13.01
CA VAL A 69 -10.04 27.71 13.81
C VAL A 69 -10.14 26.46 12.92
N VAL A 70 -10.52 26.62 11.66
CA VAL A 70 -10.71 25.54 10.68
C VAL A 70 -9.43 25.26 9.88
N ALA A 71 -8.64 26.30 9.58
CA ALA A 71 -7.49 26.21 8.68
C ALA A 71 -6.41 25.20 9.15
N GLY A 72 -6.13 25.16 10.46
CA GLY A 72 -5.16 24.22 11.03
C GLY A 72 -5.58 22.75 10.84
N PRO A 73 -6.73 22.32 11.39
CA PRO A 73 -7.18 20.93 11.28
C PRO A 73 -7.41 20.46 9.84
N VAL A 74 -7.84 21.35 8.94
CA VAL A 74 -7.99 21.02 7.52
C VAL A 74 -6.63 20.80 6.85
N GLY A 75 -5.61 21.60 7.18
CA GLY A 75 -4.25 21.39 6.70
C GLY A 75 -3.67 20.05 7.14
N GLU A 76 -3.86 19.69 8.41
CA GLU A 76 -3.43 18.38 8.95
C GLU A 76 -4.16 17.21 8.26
N ALA A 77 -5.45 17.35 8.00
CA ALA A 77 -6.22 16.36 7.26
C ALA A 77 -5.68 16.16 5.83
N LEU A 78 -5.34 17.23 5.11
CA LEU A 78 -4.79 17.10 3.75
C LEU A 78 -3.47 16.34 3.70
N ILE A 79 -2.59 16.56 4.69
CA ILE A 79 -1.31 15.85 4.79
C ILE A 79 -1.52 14.35 4.96
N MET A 80 -2.56 13.91 5.68
CA MET A 80 -2.88 12.49 5.86
C MET A 80 -3.22 11.79 4.53
N THR A 81 -3.95 12.46 3.63
CA THR A 81 -4.20 11.93 2.26
C THR A 81 -2.92 11.87 1.45
N CYS A 82 -2.07 12.90 1.52
CA CYS A 82 -0.79 12.90 0.81
C CYS A 82 0.08 11.70 1.21
N PHE A 83 0.11 11.33 2.49
CA PHE A 83 0.79 10.12 2.93
C PHE A 83 0.14 8.84 2.40
N GLY A 84 -1.19 8.73 2.46
CA GLY A 84 -1.91 7.57 1.92
C GLY A 84 -1.67 7.35 0.42
N LEU A 85 -1.56 8.44 -0.36
CA LEU A 85 -1.21 8.40 -1.77
C LEU A 85 0.27 8.16 -2.03
N GLY A 86 1.16 8.64 -1.15
CA GLY A 86 2.61 8.43 -1.30
C GLY A 86 3.06 7.00 -0.96
N VAL A 87 2.26 6.26 -0.19
CA VAL A 87 2.50 4.85 0.14
C VAL A 87 1.88 3.90 -0.90
N ALA A 88 0.85 4.34 -1.62
CA ALA A 88 0.14 3.58 -2.64
C ALA A 88 0.89 3.55 -3.98
#